data_AF-A0A2E5GY65-F1
#
_entry.id   AF-A0A2E5GY65-F1
#
_cell.length_a   1.000
_cell.length_b   1.000
_cell.length_c   1.000
_cell.angle_alpha   90.00
_cell.angle_beta   90.00
_cell.angle_gamma   90.00
#
_symmetry.space_group_name_H-M   'P 1'
#
loop_
_entity.id
_entity.type
_entity.pdbx_description
1 polymer ?
#
loop_
_entity_poly.entity_id
_entity_poly.type
_entity_poly.pdbx_seq_one_letter_code
_entity_poly.pdbx_strand_id
1 'polypeptide(L)'
;MNDPRLQTPTNLVWAPRPGWATVRLVGTCADRTLRRGQIVLHTPSEEYDIPGQDDGLTPGTLVIILHEAARLVEDDLHLVPEHAVVAIGETLP
;
A
#
# COMPACT_ATOMS: atom_id res chain seq x y z
N MET A 1 25.81 29.58 -17.27
CA MET A 1 24.49 29.46 -16.63
C MET A 1 24.43 28.05 -16.05
N ASN A 2 24.79 27.92 -14.77
CA ASN A 2 24.90 26.62 -14.10
C ASN A 2 23.55 26.28 -13.47
N ASP A 3 22.84 25.31 -14.04
CA ASP A 3 21.70 24.65 -13.41
C ASP A 3 22.16 23.96 -12.12
N PRO A 4 21.62 24.29 -10.94
CA PRO A 4 21.89 23.49 -9.76
C PRO A 4 21.18 22.15 -9.94
N ARG A 5 21.97 21.08 -10.16
CA ARG A 5 21.49 19.70 -10.03
C ARG A 5 20.82 19.59 -8.67
N LEU A 6 19.48 19.49 -8.65
CA LEU A 6 18.73 19.24 -7.42
C LEU A 6 19.32 17.99 -6.76
N GLN A 7 20.07 18.18 -5.68
CA GLN A 7 20.42 17.09 -4.79
C GLN A 7 19.11 16.63 -4.13
N THR A 8 18.65 15.46 -4.53
CA THR A 8 17.51 14.81 -3.89
C THR A 8 17.87 14.54 -2.43
N PRO A 9 17.10 15.03 -1.44
CA PRO A 9 17.45 14.86 -0.04
C PRO A 9 17.35 13.38 0.35
N THR A 10 18.45 12.84 0.87
CA THR A 10 18.69 11.46 1.33
C THR A 10 17.85 11.04 2.55
N ASN A 11 16.77 11.75 2.89
CA ASN A 11 15.89 11.44 4.02
C ASN A 11 14.41 11.66 3.64
N LEU A 12 13.97 11.11 2.52
CA LEU A 12 12.53 10.88 2.28
C LEU A 12 12.10 9.75 3.21
N VAL A 13 11.67 10.10 4.43
CA VAL A 13 10.69 9.28 5.15
C VAL A 13 9.52 9.14 4.18
N TRP A 14 9.43 8.01 3.50
CA TRP A 14 8.42 7.71 2.50
C TRP A 14 7.11 7.38 3.22
N ALA A 15 6.59 8.35 3.96
CA ALA A 15 5.21 8.31 4.43
C ALA A 15 4.35 8.56 3.19
N PRO A 16 3.58 7.55 2.72
CA PRO A 16 2.69 7.76 1.60
C PRO A 16 1.76 8.95 1.88
N ARG A 17 1.35 9.65 0.83
CA ARG A 17 0.25 10.62 0.96
C ARG A 17 -1.00 9.88 1.46
N PRO A 18 -1.97 10.58 2.08
CA PRO A 18 -3.29 10.01 2.30
C PRO A 18 -3.83 9.34 1.03
N GLY A 19 -4.49 8.18 1.17
CA GLY A 19 -5.04 7.44 0.04
C GLY A 19 -4.22 6.21 -0.35
N TRP A 20 -3.27 5.80 0.50
CA TRP A 20 -2.27 4.80 0.15
C TRP A 20 -1.92 3.89 1.32
N ALA A 21 -1.62 2.64 0.96
CA ALA A 21 -1.13 1.60 1.83
C ALA A 21 0.24 1.10 1.36
N THR A 22 1.16 0.91 2.30
CA THR A 22 2.37 0.12 2.09
C THR A 22 2.05 -1.33 2.43
N VAL A 23 2.23 -2.22 1.46
CA VAL A 23 1.81 -3.61 1.50
C VAL A 23 3.00 -4.52 1.21
N ARG A 24 3.27 -5.48 2.09
CA ARG A 24 4.17 -6.60 1.79
C ARG A 24 3.38 -7.69 1.08
N LEU A 25 3.82 -8.13 -0.09
CA LEU A 25 3.16 -9.24 -0.78
C LEU A 25 3.49 -10.57 -0.09
N VAL A 26 2.47 -11.35 0.25
CA VAL A 26 2.61 -12.62 1.00
C VAL A 26 2.06 -13.83 0.26
N GLY A 27 1.47 -13.63 -0.92
CA GLY A 27 1.00 -14.73 -1.76
C GLY A 27 0.22 -14.27 -2.98
N THR A 28 -0.24 -15.25 -3.75
CA THR A 28 -1.08 -15.06 -4.94
C THR A 28 -2.52 -15.47 -4.66
N CYS A 29 -3.44 -14.91 -5.42
CA CYS A 29 -4.83 -15.35 -5.47
C CYS A 29 -5.04 -16.30 -6.65
N ALA A 30 -6.19 -16.99 -6.67
CA ALA A 30 -6.58 -17.82 -7.82
C ALA A 30 -6.75 -16.97 -9.10
N ASP A 31 -7.30 -15.76 -8.94
CA ASP A 31 -7.30 -14.74 -9.99
C ASP A 31 -5.94 -14.04 -10.07
N ARG A 32 -5.35 -14.01 -11.28
CA ARG A 32 -4.03 -13.40 -11.54
C ARG A 32 -4.03 -11.88 -11.46
N THR A 33 -5.21 -11.26 -11.56
CA THR A 33 -5.39 -9.82 -11.38
C THR A 33 -5.32 -9.41 -9.90
N LEU A 34 -5.34 -10.38 -8.98
CA LEU A 34 -5.34 -10.17 -7.54
C LEU A 34 -4.06 -10.69 -6.89
N ARG A 35 -3.63 -10.02 -5.82
CA ARG A 35 -2.55 -10.48 -4.96
C ARG A 35 -2.93 -10.39 -3.50
N ARG A 36 -2.34 -11.28 -2.69
CA ARG A 36 -2.49 -11.24 -1.24
C ARG A 36 -1.33 -10.48 -0.63
N GLY A 37 -1.65 -9.56 0.28
CA GLY A 37 -0.69 -8.73 0.97
C GLY A 37 -0.96 -8.63 2.46
N GLN A 38 0.02 -8.07 3.15
CA GLN A 38 -0.07 -7.67 4.55
C GLN A 38 0.24 -6.18 4.65
N ILE A 39 -0.61 -5.43 5.37
CA ILE A 39 -0.40 -4.01 5.61
C ILE A 39 0.81 -3.81 6.51
N VAL A 40 1.72 -2.95 6.08
CA VAL A 40 2.87 -2.50 6.86
C VAL A 40 2.61 -1.11 7.42
N LEU A 41 2.06 -0.23 6.58
CA LEU A 41 1.68 1.13 6.93
C LEU A 41 0.44 1.51 6.12
N HIS A 42 -0.46 2.27 6.73
CA HIS A 42 -1.63 2.81 6.07
C HIS A 42 -1.75 4.30 6.38
N THR A 43 -2.02 5.11 5.37
CA THR A 43 -2.28 6.54 5.52
C THR A 43 -3.69 6.82 4.99
N PRO A 44 -4.73 6.71 5.84
CA PRO A 44 -6.13 6.81 5.41
C PRO A 44 -6.42 8.15 4.74
N SER A 45 -7.20 8.13 3.65
CA SER A 45 -7.85 9.32 3.07
C SER A 45 -9.33 9.36 3.44
N GLU A 46 -9.89 10.57 3.54
CA GLU A 46 -11.35 10.79 3.64
C GLU A 46 -12.05 10.65 2.27
N GLU A 47 -11.28 10.55 1.17
CA GLU A 47 -11.82 10.47 -0.19
C GLU A 47 -12.23 9.04 -0.61
N TYR A 48 -11.72 8.01 0.07
CA TYR A 48 -11.92 6.62 -0.32
C TYR A 48 -12.23 5.75 0.90
N ASP A 49 -13.42 5.14 0.86
CA ASP A 49 -13.82 4.15 1.86
C ASP A 49 -13.27 2.77 1.48
N ILE A 50 -12.53 2.14 2.39
CA ILE A 50 -12.12 0.76 2.22
C ILE A 50 -13.28 -0.13 2.69
N PRO A 51 -13.73 -1.11 1.86
CA PRO A 51 -14.87 -1.94 2.23
C PRO A 51 -14.68 -2.65 3.58
N GLY A 52 -15.55 -2.37 4.53
CA GLY A 52 -15.58 -3.00 5.85
C GLY A 52 -14.62 -2.41 6.89
N GLN A 53 -14.06 -1.22 6.65
CA GLN A 53 -13.21 -0.54 7.64
C GLN A 53 -13.31 0.99 7.55
N ASP A 54 -13.78 1.62 8.63
CA ASP A 54 -14.00 3.07 8.70
C ASP A 54 -12.77 3.83 9.27
N ASP A 55 -11.99 3.18 10.16
CA ASP A 55 -10.86 3.81 10.88
C ASP A 55 -9.48 3.54 10.22
N GLY A 56 -9.48 2.99 9.01
CA GLY A 56 -8.28 2.60 8.27
C GLY A 56 -7.68 1.25 8.69
N LEU A 57 -6.67 0.80 7.94
CA LEU A 57 -6.07 -0.53 8.09
C LEU A 57 -4.94 -0.55 9.11
N THR A 58 -4.97 -1.49 10.05
CA THR A 58 -3.89 -1.68 11.03
C THR A 58 -2.72 -2.45 10.42
N PRO A 59 -1.47 -2.16 10.82
CA PRO A 59 -0.32 -2.98 10.45
C PRO A 59 -0.53 -4.45 10.83
N GLY A 60 -0.16 -5.36 9.94
CA GLY A 60 -0.38 -6.80 10.09
C GLY A 60 -1.69 -7.30 9.48
N THR A 61 -2.63 -6.41 9.16
CA THR A 61 -3.89 -6.77 8.49
C THR A 61 -3.64 -7.42 7.15
N LEU A 62 -4.32 -8.54 6.89
CA LEU A 62 -4.27 -9.20 5.59
C LEU A 62 -5.22 -8.52 4.61
N VAL A 63 -4.78 -8.34 3.38
CA VAL A 63 -5.58 -7.70 2.33
C VAL A 63 -5.46 -8.44 1.00
N ILE A 64 -6.49 -8.27 0.18
CA ILE A 64 -6.44 -8.59 -1.24
C ILE A 64 -6.39 -7.28 -2.01
N ILE A 65 -5.44 -7.19 -2.95
CA ILE A 65 -5.18 -5.98 -3.74
C ILE A 65 -5.24 -6.28 -5.23
N LEU A 66 -5.49 -5.26 -6.03
CA LEU A 66 -5.26 -5.30 -7.48
C LEU A 66 -3.76 -5.39 -7.78
N HIS A 67 -3.37 -6.42 -8.53
CA HIS A 67 -1.98 -6.67 -8.90
C HIS A 67 -1.34 -5.48 -9.64
N GLU A 68 -2.09 -4.90 -10.58
CA GLU A 68 -1.63 -3.82 -11.47
C GLU A 68 -1.40 -2.48 -10.76
N ALA A 69 -2.08 -2.27 -9.64
CA ALA A 69 -1.96 -1.04 -8.85
C ALA A 69 -0.77 -1.07 -7.88
N ALA A 70 -0.19 -2.23 -7.63
CA ALA A 70 0.93 -2.40 -6.71
C ALA A 70 2.25 -1.94 -7.34
N ARG A 71 2.90 -0.95 -6.72
CA ARG A 71 4.19 -0.39 -7.16
C ARG A 71 5.28 -0.74 -6.16
N LEU A 72 6.29 -1.50 -6.59
CA LEU A 72 7.44 -1.82 -5.76
C LEU A 72 8.18 -0.53 -5.34
N VAL A 73 8.46 -0.40 -4.05
CA VAL A 73 9.15 0.76 -3.47
C VAL A 73 10.52 0.36 -2.96
N GLU A 74 10.57 -0.64 -2.09
CA GLU A 74 11.78 -1.11 -1.41
C GLU A 74 11.62 -2.59 -1.05
N ASP A 75 12.65 -3.39 -1.33
CA ASP A 75 12.68 -4.85 -1.09
C ASP A 75 11.44 -5.61 -1.57
N ASP A 76 10.49 -5.88 -0.66
CA ASP A 76 9.22 -6.57 -0.89
C ASP A 76 7.99 -5.69 -0.62
N LEU A 77 8.20 -4.41 -0.32
CA LEU A 77 7.17 -3.42 -0.01
C LEU A 77 6.64 -2.76 -1.27
N HIS A 78 5.32 -2.77 -1.39
CA HIS A 78 4.60 -2.21 -2.51
C HIS A 78 3.70 -1.08 -2.01
N LEU A 79 3.68 0.03 -2.74
CA LEU A 79 2.69 1.06 -2.55
C LEU A 79 1.43 0.70 -3.35
N VAL A 80 0.29 0.76 -2.67
CA VAL A 80 -1.02 0.39 -3.21
C VAL A 80 -2.01 1.50 -2.85
N PRO A 81 -2.73 2.07 -3.82
CA PRO A 81 -3.75 3.06 -3.50
C PRO A 81 -4.95 2.40 -2.80
N GLU A 82 -5.64 3.12 -1.92
CA GLU A 82 -6.76 2.58 -1.12
C GLU A 82 -7.85 1.94 -1.97
N HIS A 83 -8.23 2.58 -3.07
CA HIS A 83 -9.25 2.05 -3.99
C HIS A 83 -8.87 0.72 -4.67
N ALA A 84 -7.59 0.33 -4.61
CA ALA A 84 -7.10 -0.95 -5.13
C ALA A 84 -7.06 -2.04 -4.06
N VAL A 85 -7.40 -1.74 -2.80
CA VAL A 85 -7.67 -2.73 -1.75
C VAL A 85 -9.11 -3.18 -1.91
N VAL A 86 -9.30 -4.44 -2.33
CA VAL A 86 -10.62 -4.96 -2.71
C VAL A 86 -11.25 -5.86 -1.65
N ALA A 87 -10.46 -6.35 -0.69
CA ALA A 87 -10.95 -7.08 0.46
C ALA A 87 -9.97 -7.03 1.63
N ILE A 88 -10.52 -7.10 2.84
CA ILE A 88 -9.78 -7.22 4.10
C ILE A 88 -9.99 -8.63 4.64
N GLY A 89 -8.90 -9.30 4.97
CA GLY A 89 -8.91 -10.60 5.65
C GLY A 89 -8.63 -10.45 7.14
N GLU A 90 -9.03 -11.46 7.91
CA GLU A 90 -8.74 -11.52 9.34
C GLU A 90 -7.23 -11.65 9.58
N THR A 91 -6.74 -11.06 10.67
CA THR A 91 -5.39 -11.30 11.19
C THR A 91 -5.26 -12.78 11.54
N LEU A 92 -4.24 -13.46 11.00
CA LEU A 92 -3.94 -14.83 11.43
C LEU A 92 -3.44 -14.81 12.88
N PRO A 93 -3.93 -15.71 13.75
CA PRO A 93 -3.53 -15.80 15.15
C PRO A 93 -2.06 -16.21 15.33
#